data_AF-A0A5C4TIL1-F1
#
_entry.id   AF-A0A5C4TIL1-F1
#
_cell.length_a   1.000
_cell.length_b   1.000
_cell.length_c   1.000
_cell.angle_alpha   90.00
_cell.angle_beta   90.00
_cell.angle_gamma   90.00
#
_symmetry.space_group_name_H-M   'P 1'
#
loop_
_entity.id
_entity.type
_entity.pdbx_description
1 polymer ?
#
loop_
_entity_poly.entity_id
_entity_poly.type
_entity_poly.pdbx_seq_one_letter_code
_entity_poly.pdbx_strand_id
1 'polypeptide(L)' 'NDKFDVLSGAGGTDASELLKDKLMGTNYAVFGPGNPLKMHQTNEYASEQMWFDFIDIYEKLFKEYL' A
#
# COMPACT_ATOMS: atom_id res chain seq x y z
N ASN A 1 -12.57 12.68 8.36
CA ASN A 1 -13.28 12.10 7.20
C ASN A 1 -12.25 11.96 6.10
N ASP A 2 -11.34 11.00 6.25
CA ASP A 2 -10.26 10.80 5.31
C ASP A 2 -10.74 9.78 4.29
N LYS A 3 -10.86 10.22 3.04
CA LYS A 3 -11.23 9.36 1.92
C LYS A 3 -9.95 8.81 1.32
N PHE A 4 -9.79 7.50 1.38
CA PHE A 4 -8.74 6.78 0.67
C PHE A 4 -9.30 6.23 -0.63
N ASP A 5 -8.67 6.57 -1.75
CA ASP A 5 -8.99 5.96 -3.04
C ASP A 5 -8.36 4.56 -3.08
N VAL A 6 -9.20 3.53 -2.91
CA VAL A 6 -8.78 2.13 -3.02
C VAL A 6 -8.81 1.74 -4.49
N LEU A 7 -7.64 1.64 -5.10
CA LEU A 7 -7.47 1.10 -6.45
C LEU A 7 -7.14 -0.39 -6.37
N SER A 8 -7.99 -1.23 -6.95
CA SER A 8 -7.67 -2.65 -7.20
C SER A 8 -7.12 -2.76 -8.62
N GLY A 9 -5.89 -3.23 -8.75
CA GLY A 9 -5.22 -3.46 -10.02
C GLY A 9 -4.67 -4.87 -10.10
N ALA A 10 -4.54 -5.41 -11.31
CA ALA A 10 -3.80 -6.64 -11.54
C ALA A 10 -2.30 -6.39 -11.32
N GLY A 11 -1.83 -6.61 -10.08
CA GLY A 11 -0.45 -6.45 -9.68
C GLY A 11 -0.11 -7.49 -8.61
N GLY A 12 0.88 -8.34 -8.90
CA GLY A 12 1.43 -9.26 -7.91
C GLY A 12 2.42 -8.52 -7.03
N THR A 13 2.42 -8.83 -5.73
CA THR A 13 3.46 -8.42 -4.80
C THR A 13 4.03 -9.65 -4.12
N ASP A 14 5.30 -9.62 -3.71
CA ASP A 14 5.94 -10.71 -2.95
C ASP A 14 5.18 -11.02 -1.65
N ALA A 15 4.49 -10.02 -1.14
CA ALA A 15 3.57 -10.10 -0.02
C ALA A 15 2.45 -11.16 -0.16
N SER A 16 2.10 -11.54 -1.38
CA SER A 16 1.17 -12.64 -1.65
C SER A 16 1.63 -13.98 -1.06
N GLU A 17 2.95 -14.16 -0.88
CA GLU A 17 3.55 -15.32 -0.21
C GLU A 17 3.06 -15.49 1.23
N LEU A 18 2.77 -14.39 1.94
CA LEU A 18 2.31 -14.40 3.33
C LEU A 18 0.91 -15.03 3.49
N LEU A 19 0.17 -15.13 2.39
CA LEU A 19 -1.21 -15.64 2.36
C LEU A 19 -1.31 -17.09 1.85
N LYS A 20 -0.23 -17.68 1.32
CA LYS A 20 -0.26 -19.00 0.66
C LYS A 20 -0.95 -20.09 1.49
N ASP A 21 -0.64 -20.15 2.78
CA ASP A 21 -1.18 -21.17 3.70
C ASP A 21 -2.35 -20.65 4.56
N LYS A 22 -2.79 -19.40 4.35
CA LYS A 22 -3.74 -18.68 5.23
C LYS A 22 -4.77 -17.85 4.47
N LEU A 23 -5.23 -18.37 3.33
CA LEU A 23 -6.18 -17.69 2.43
C LEU A 23 -7.52 -17.36 3.07
N MET A 24 -7.94 -18.06 4.13
CA MET A 24 -9.21 -17.81 4.82
C MET A 24 -9.00 -17.23 6.21
N GLY A 25 -9.65 -16.10 6.49
CA GLY A 25 -9.71 -15.48 7.82
C GLY A 25 -8.58 -14.52 8.18
N THR A 26 -7.61 -14.31 7.28
CA THR A 26 -6.52 -13.35 7.50
C THR A 26 -6.85 -12.01 6.84
N ASN A 27 -6.92 -10.94 7.64
CA ASN A 27 -6.95 -9.58 7.12
C ASN A 27 -5.53 -9.15 6.73
N TYR A 28 -5.37 -8.64 5.51
CA TYR A 28 -4.08 -8.26 4.97
C TYR A 28 -4.19 -7.07 4.01
N ALA A 29 -3.22 -6.17 4.05
CA ALA A 29 -3.14 -5.01 3.17
C ALA A 29 -1.69 -4.73 2.77
N VAL A 30 -1.49 -4.38 1.49
CA VAL A 30 -0.24 -3.83 0.95
C VAL A 30 -0.59 -2.54 0.26
N PHE A 31 0.07 -1.47 0.68
CA PHE A 31 -0.07 -0.16 0.07
C PHE A 31 1.21 0.64 0.36
N GLY A 32 1.42 1.68 -0.44
CA GLY A 32 2.59 2.54 -0.35
C GLY A 32 2.43 3.77 -1.23
N PRO A 33 3.36 4.71 -1.15
CA PRO A 33 3.33 5.92 -1.95
C PRO A 33 3.71 5.62 -3.40
N GLY A 34 3.15 6.38 -4.34
CA GLY A 34 3.44 6.24 -5.77
C GLY A 34 2.27 6.65 -6.65
N ASN A 35 2.52 6.81 -7.95
CA ASN A 35 1.48 7.03 -8.94
C ASN A 35 1.17 5.72 -9.70
N PRO A 36 0.02 5.07 -9.45
CA PRO A 36 -0.34 3.81 -10.10
C PRO A 36 -0.40 3.89 -11.62
N LEU A 37 -0.65 5.08 -12.19
CA LEU A 37 -0.73 5.29 -13.63
C LEU A 37 0.64 5.44 -14.30
N LYS A 38 1.73 5.45 -13.53
CA LYS A 38 3.11 5.67 -14.00
C LYS A 38 4.07 4.53 -13.67
N MET A 39 3.61 3.53 -12.91
CA MET A 39 4.40 2.34 -12.59
C MET A 39 4.86 1.63 -13.87
N HIS A 40 6.11 1.17 -13.89
CA HIS A 40 6.77 0.48 -15.03
C HIS A 40 6.91 1.33 -16.31
N GLN A 41 6.82 2.66 -16.21
CA GLN A 41 7.08 3.58 -17.32
C GLN A 41 8.39 4.35 -17.09
N THR A 42 9.00 4.88 -18.14
CA THR A 42 10.25 5.64 -18.05
C THR A 42 10.13 6.93 -17.23
N ASN A 43 8.91 7.40 -16.98
CA ASN A 43 8.60 8.59 -16.18
C ASN A 43 7.88 8.23 -14.87
N GLU A 44 8.18 7.05 -14.31
CA GLU A 44 7.73 6.67 -12.98
C GLU A 44 8.22 7.67 -11.93
N TYR A 45 7.31 8.09 -11.04
CA TYR A 45 7.63 9.04 -9.98
C TYR A 45 6.72 8.88 -8.77
N ALA A 46 7.20 9.34 -7.62
CA ALA A 46 6.42 9.64 -6.43
C ALA A 46 6.83 11.02 -5.92
N SER A 47 5.88 11.85 -5.49
CA SER A 47 6.18 13.12 -4.84
C SER A 47 6.74 12.88 -3.44
N GLU A 48 7.60 13.78 -2.99
CA GLU A 48 8.15 13.76 -1.63
C GLU A 48 7.05 13.79 -0.55
N GLN A 49 6.01 14.60 -0.75
CA GLN A 49 4.89 14.69 0.19
C GLN A 49 4.18 13.34 0.38
N MET A 50 4.02 12.53 -0.68
CA MET A 50 3.41 11.19 -0.53
C MET A 50 4.22 10.29 0.41
N TRP A 51 5.55 10.45 0.47
CA TRP A 51 6.37 9.71 1.41
C TRP A 51 6.16 10.17 2.85
N PHE A 52 6.10 11.48 3.09
CA PHE A 52 5.78 12.01 4.43
C PHE A 52 4.39 11.58 4.89
N ASP A 53 3.39 11.67 4.02
CA ASP A 53 2.03 11.21 4.32
C ASP A 53 1.99 9.70 4.64
N PHE A 54 2.76 8.90 3.90
CA PHE A 54 2.85 7.46 4.17
C PHE A 54 3.53 7.15 5.50
N ILE A 55 4.59 7.88 5.87
CA ILE A 55 5.26 7.74 7.18
C ILE A 55 4.25 8.00 8.30
N ASP A 56 3.48 9.09 8.20
CA ASP A 56 2.46 9.43 9.19
C ASP A 56 1.38 8.33 9.31
N ILE A 57 0.94 7.76 8.19
CA ILE A 57 -0.01 6.63 8.17
C ILE A 57 0.62 5.41 8.84
N TYR A 58 1.85 5.07 8.48
CA TYR A 58 2.56 3.91 9.01
C TYR A 58 2.69 4.00 10.53
N GLU A 59 3.14 5.13 11.07
CA GLU A 59 3.25 5.33 12.51
C GLU A 59 1.91 5.24 13.25
N LYS A 60 0.83 5.78 12.67
CA LYS A 60 -0.52 5.72 13.26
C LYS A 60 -1.01 4.28 13.36
N LEU A 61 -0.80 3.46 12.32
CA LEU A 61 -1.23 2.07 12.32
C LEU A 61 -0.64 1.26 13.47
N PHE A 62 0.66 1.44 13.77
CA PHE A 62 1.27 0.76 14.92
C PHE A 62 0.73 1.25 16.25
N LYS A 63 0.40 2.54 16.39
CA LYS A 63 -0.18 3.07 17.63
C LYS A 63 -1.62 2.60 17.85
N GLU A 64 -2.37 2.34 16.78
CA GLU A 64 -3.79 1.97 16.87
C GLU A 64 -4.02 0.46 16.94
N TYR A 65 -3.16 -0.35 16.31
CA TYR A 65 -3.40 -1.78 16.10
C TYR A 65 -2.33 -2.72 16.68
N LEU A 66 -1.20 -2.22 17.18
CA LEU A 66 -0.17 -3.00 17.88
C LEU A 66 -0.16 -2.66 19.38
#